data_AF-A0ABC8JW24-F1
#
_entry.id   AF-A0ABC8JW24-F1
#
_cell.length_a   1.000
_cell.length_b   1.000
_cell.length_c   1.000
_cell.angle_alpha   90.00
_cell.angle_beta   90.00
_cell.angle_gamma   90.00
#
_symmetry.space_group_name_H-M   'P 1'
#
loop_
_entity.id
_entity.type
_entity.pdbx_description
1 polymer ?
#
loop_
_entity_poly.entity_id
_entity_poly.type
_entity_poly.pdbx_seq_one_letter_code
_entity_poly.pdbx_strand_id
1 'polypeptide(L)'
;MTLVATEPATGLVQTFQAEVAEEIFGRLELTVPVARIRGSSTMKPLLTYQEDLDERVLYKDELFEWPSEDAFNDRNRFYKVQEAELQDNEWICLYLKLVLLSKDKELQANHLSKLKILNVWIEATVDEVEPPNARLKAKSALVYITFRLASLGIREHIQRKAIVRRVISETGRLILLDVFTPFIKNNSSPYPWLSGMTPVDFSQMSQMEK
;
A
#
# COMPACT_ATOMS: atom_id res chain seq x y z
N MET A 1 -19.67 -1.23 1.19
CA MET A 1 -20.02 0.21 1.19
C MET A 1 -20.80 0.57 -0.07
N THR A 2 -21.70 1.55 0.03
CA THR A 2 -22.44 2.12 -1.10
C THR A 2 -22.03 3.58 -1.23
N LEU A 3 -21.66 3.98 -2.44
CA LEU A 3 -21.09 5.28 -2.79
C LEU A 3 -21.90 5.88 -3.94
N VAL A 4 -21.67 7.16 -4.18
CA VAL A 4 -22.19 7.88 -5.34
C VAL A 4 -21.01 8.21 -6.25
N ALA A 5 -21.11 7.84 -7.53
CA ALA A 5 -20.12 8.14 -8.54
C ALA A 5 -20.74 9.05 -9.60
N THR A 6 -19.99 10.07 -10.03
CA THR A 6 -20.41 10.99 -11.10
C THR A 6 -19.51 10.78 -12.30
N GLU A 7 -20.09 10.48 -13.46
CA GLU A 7 -19.35 10.41 -14.71
C GLU A 7 -19.05 11.84 -15.20
N PRO A 8 -17.77 12.27 -15.30
CA PRO A 8 -17.45 13.66 -15.62
C PRO A 8 -17.90 14.09 -17.02
N ALA A 9 -17.92 13.17 -17.99
CA ALA A 9 -18.25 13.48 -19.38
C ALA A 9 -19.75 13.76 -19.60
N THR A 10 -20.62 13.11 -18.82
CA THR A 10 -22.08 13.17 -18.98
C THR A 10 -22.78 13.86 -17.81
N GLY A 11 -22.09 14.02 -16.68
CA GLY A 11 -22.66 14.44 -15.41
C GLY A 11 -23.57 13.37 -14.77
N LEU A 12 -23.60 12.15 -15.31
CA LEU A 12 -24.49 11.09 -14.83
C LEU A 12 -24.07 10.63 -13.44
N VAL A 13 -25.00 10.74 -12.50
CA VAL A 13 -24.83 10.31 -11.11
C VAL A 13 -25.36 8.89 -10.96
N GLN A 14 -24.52 7.97 -10.50
CA GLN A 14 -24.85 6.56 -10.35
C GLN A 14 -24.50 6.05 -8.96
N THR A 15 -25.25 5.04 -8.51
CA THR A 15 -24.92 4.34 -7.27
C THR A 15 -23.80 3.34 -7.54
N PHE A 16 -22.71 3.44 -6.79
CA PHE A 16 -21.56 2.55 -6.87
C PHE A 16 -21.48 1.68 -5.62
N GLN A 17 -21.18 0.40 -5.79
CA GLN A 17 -20.95 -0.52 -4.69
C GLN A 17 -19.47 -0.89 -4.66
N ALA A 18 -18.86 -0.74 -3.49
CA ALA A 18 -17.52 -1.21 -3.23
C ALA A 18 -17.50 -2.11 -1.99
N GLU A 19 -16.65 -3.12 -2.00
CA GLU A 19 -16.35 -3.94 -0.83
C GLU A 19 -14.83 -4.03 -0.73
N VAL A 20 -14.33 -3.87 0.49
CA VAL A 20 -12.89 -3.84 0.78
C VAL A 20 -12.67 -4.70 2.01
N ALA A 21 -11.73 -5.63 1.92
CA ALA A 21 -11.27 -6.45 3.02
C ALA A 21 -9.81 -6.11 3.33
N GLU A 22 -9.51 -5.89 4.62
CA GLU A 22 -8.15 -5.67 5.15
C GLU A 22 -7.89 -6.76 6.20
N GLU A 23 -6.83 -7.55 6.03
CA GLU A 23 -6.60 -8.72 6.90
C GLU A 23 -5.65 -8.42 8.08
N ILE A 24 -4.61 -7.60 7.85
CA ILE A 24 -3.49 -7.50 8.79
C ILE A 24 -3.26 -6.04 9.19
N PHE A 25 -3.34 -5.77 10.49
CA PHE A 25 -2.98 -4.46 11.03
C PHE A 25 -1.46 -4.21 10.89
N GLY A 26 -1.06 -3.01 10.47
CA GLY A 26 0.34 -2.65 10.30
C GLY A 26 0.96 -3.13 8.99
N ARG A 27 0.16 -3.69 8.07
CA ARG A 27 0.55 -4.05 6.72
C ARG A 27 -0.55 -3.65 5.74
N LEU A 28 -0.18 -3.16 4.56
CA LEU A 28 -1.17 -3.02 3.50
C LEU A 28 -1.38 -4.40 2.89
N GLU A 29 -2.45 -5.05 3.32
CA GLU A 29 -2.98 -6.26 2.70
C GLU A 29 -4.47 -6.05 2.45
N LEU A 30 -4.77 -5.55 1.25
CA LEU A 30 -6.09 -5.05 0.88
C LEU A 30 -6.60 -5.80 -0.34
N THR A 31 -7.83 -6.31 -0.24
CA THR A 31 -8.55 -6.92 -1.36
C THR A 31 -9.83 -6.15 -1.63
N VAL A 32 -10.12 -5.88 -2.90
CA VAL A 32 -11.35 -5.24 -3.37
C VAL A 32 -12.16 -6.27 -4.18
N PRO A 33 -12.99 -7.10 -3.52
CA PRO A 33 -13.78 -8.11 -4.20
C PRO A 33 -14.93 -7.52 -5.03
N VAL A 34 -15.38 -6.31 -4.72
CA VAL A 34 -16.47 -5.61 -5.41
C VAL A 34 -16.09 -4.16 -5.67
N ALA A 35 -16.20 -3.73 -6.93
CA ALA A 35 -16.10 -2.33 -7.34
C ALA A 35 -16.91 -2.13 -8.63
N ARG A 36 -18.21 -1.80 -8.51
CA ARG A 36 -19.11 -1.73 -9.68
C ARG A 36 -20.31 -0.80 -9.48
N ILE A 37 -20.93 -0.39 -10.59
CA ILE A 37 -22.24 0.28 -10.58
C ILE A 37 -23.31 -0.71 -10.09
N ARG A 38 -24.12 -0.26 -9.14
CA ARG A 38 -25.20 -1.07 -8.54
C ARG A 38 -26.32 -1.28 -9.57
N GLY A 39 -26.70 -2.53 -9.81
CA GLY A 39 -27.77 -2.88 -10.75
C GLY A 39 -27.31 -3.13 -12.19
N SER A 40 -26.00 -3.11 -12.47
CA SER A 40 -25.46 -3.54 -13.78
C SER A 40 -25.68 -5.04 -13.97
N SER A 41 -26.16 -5.44 -15.15
CA SER A 41 -26.44 -6.84 -15.52
C SER A 41 -25.19 -7.69 -15.75
N THR A 42 -24.01 -7.09 -15.83
CA THR A 42 -22.71 -7.77 -15.99
C THR A 42 -22.17 -8.25 -14.64
N MET A 43 -23.01 -8.91 -13.83
CA MET A 43 -22.60 -9.45 -12.54
C MET A 43 -21.76 -10.72 -12.78
N LYS A 44 -20.43 -10.61 -12.73
CA LYS A 44 -19.62 -11.79 -12.41
C LYS A 44 -20.00 -12.28 -11.01
N PRO A 45 -20.15 -13.61 -10.79
CA PRO A 45 -20.40 -14.16 -9.48
C PRO A 45 -19.34 -13.71 -8.48
N LEU A 46 -19.74 -13.48 -7.23
CA LEU A 46 -18.78 -13.35 -6.14
C LEU A 46 -18.10 -14.71 -5.97
N LEU A 47 -16.76 -14.72 -5.93
CA LEU A 47 -16.05 -15.93 -5.53
C LEU A 47 -16.48 -16.36 -4.13
N THR A 48 -16.49 -17.66 -3.91
CA THR A 48 -16.60 -18.25 -2.59
C THR A 48 -15.41 -17.84 -1.71
N TYR A 49 -15.55 -17.99 -0.40
CA TYR A 49 -14.49 -17.70 0.56
C TYR A 49 -13.20 -18.50 0.26
N GLN A 50 -13.34 -19.76 -0.17
CA GLN A 50 -12.20 -20.61 -0.49
C GLN A 50 -11.45 -20.13 -1.74
N GLU A 51 -12.18 -19.79 -2.81
CA GLU A 51 -11.58 -19.25 -4.03
C GLU A 51 -10.88 -17.90 -3.79
N ASP A 52 -11.42 -17.08 -2.88
CA ASP A 52 -10.80 -15.82 -2.47
C ASP A 52 -9.50 -16.05 -1.68
N LEU A 53 -9.46 -17.05 -0.80
CA LEU A 53 -8.24 -17.44 -0.10
C LEU A 53 -7.19 -18.01 -1.05
N ASP A 54 -7.58 -18.86 -1.99
CA ASP A 54 -6.67 -19.49 -2.95
C ASP A 54 -6.02 -18.43 -3.87
N GLU A 55 -6.80 -17.46 -4.38
CA GLU A 55 -6.24 -16.32 -5.12
C GLU A 55 -5.25 -15.53 -4.26
N ARG A 56 -5.55 -15.27 -2.98
CA ARG A 56 -4.66 -14.50 -2.09
C ARG A 56 -3.34 -15.23 -1.80
N VAL A 57 -3.38 -16.55 -1.57
CA VAL A 57 -2.19 -17.37 -1.32
C VAL A 57 -1.27 -17.37 -2.53
N LEU A 58 -1.82 -17.49 -3.74
CA LEU A 58 -1.04 -17.45 -4.99
C LEU A 58 -0.18 -16.19 -5.13
N TYR A 59 -0.61 -15.06 -4.54
CA TYR A 59 0.07 -13.78 -4.66
C TYR A 59 0.84 -13.37 -3.39
N LYS A 60 0.93 -14.21 -2.35
CA LYS A 60 1.61 -13.90 -1.08
C LYS A 60 3.11 -14.28 -1.04
N ASP A 61 3.54 -15.24 -1.86
CA ASP A 61 4.81 -15.98 -1.62
C ASP A 61 6.10 -15.31 -2.13
N GLU A 62 6.04 -14.12 -2.71
CA GLU A 62 7.24 -13.45 -3.20
C GLU A 62 7.70 -12.37 -2.21
N LEU A 63 8.83 -12.60 -1.55
CA LEU A 63 9.55 -11.57 -0.80
C LEU A 63 10.09 -10.54 -1.80
N PHE A 64 9.43 -9.38 -1.89
CA PHE A 64 9.90 -8.30 -2.75
C PHE A 64 11.00 -7.50 -2.08
N GLU A 65 12.23 -7.68 -2.54
CA GLU A 65 13.36 -6.88 -2.10
C GLU A 65 13.47 -5.59 -2.92
N TRP A 66 14.04 -4.55 -2.30
CA TRP A 66 14.33 -3.32 -3.01
C TRP A 66 15.50 -3.56 -3.99
N PRO A 67 15.34 -3.30 -5.31
CA PRO A 67 16.39 -3.52 -6.29
C PRO A 67 17.63 -2.67 -5.99
N SER A 68 18.81 -3.16 -6.40
CA SER A 68 20.02 -2.33 -6.37
C SER A 68 19.87 -1.12 -7.28
N GLU A 69 20.64 -0.05 -7.01
CA GLU A 69 20.58 1.17 -7.84
C GLU A 69 20.92 0.86 -9.31
N ASP A 70 21.87 -0.04 -9.55
CA ASP A 70 22.24 -0.48 -10.90
C ASP A 70 21.14 -1.28 -11.59
N ALA A 71 20.32 -2.03 -10.85
CA ALA A 71 19.23 -2.82 -11.43
C ALA A 71 18.17 -1.93 -12.09
N PHE A 72 17.93 -0.72 -11.56
CA PHE A 72 16.99 0.23 -12.17
C PHE A 72 17.45 0.77 -13.54
N ASN A 73 18.70 0.52 -13.94
CA ASN A 73 19.19 0.86 -15.28
C ASN A 73 18.73 -0.14 -16.35
N ASP A 74 18.25 -1.33 -15.95
CA ASP A 74 17.64 -2.29 -16.85
C ASP A 74 16.24 -1.82 -17.27
N ARG A 75 16.16 -1.20 -18.45
CA ARG A 75 14.92 -0.68 -19.04
C ARG A 75 13.99 -1.77 -19.58
N ASN A 76 14.50 -3.00 -19.74
CA ASN A 76 13.69 -4.15 -20.15
C ASN A 76 12.91 -4.69 -18.95
N ARG A 77 13.48 -4.56 -17.75
CA ARG A 77 12.84 -4.99 -16.51
C ARG A 77 12.01 -3.89 -15.87
N PHE A 78 12.57 -2.69 -15.74
CA PHE A 78 11.95 -1.57 -15.02
C PHE A 78 11.54 -0.44 -15.97
N TYR A 79 10.31 0.03 -15.78
CA TYR A 79 9.84 1.26 -16.37
C TYR A 79 9.91 2.40 -15.36
N LYS A 80 10.70 3.45 -15.64
CA LYS A 80 10.72 4.67 -14.83
C LYS A 80 9.57 5.58 -15.27
N VAL A 81 8.65 5.85 -14.35
CA VAL A 81 7.48 6.70 -14.60
C VAL A 81 7.90 8.16 -14.67
N GLN A 82 7.47 8.86 -15.71
CA GLN A 82 7.73 10.29 -15.87
C GLN A 82 6.76 11.13 -15.04
N GLU A 83 7.13 12.36 -14.72
CA GLU A 83 6.31 13.25 -13.89
C GLU A 83 4.93 13.53 -14.51
N ALA A 84 4.86 13.73 -15.83
CA ALA A 84 3.58 13.90 -16.54
C ALA A 84 2.68 12.65 -16.43
N GLU A 85 3.26 11.46 -16.55
CA GLU A 85 2.51 10.20 -16.42
C GLU A 85 2.03 9.97 -14.98
N LEU A 86 2.75 10.49 -13.99
CA LEU A 86 2.36 10.43 -12.58
C LEU A 86 1.08 11.23 -12.32
N GLN A 87 0.87 12.34 -13.04
CA GLN A 87 -0.39 13.10 -12.97
C GLN A 87 -1.55 12.32 -13.59
N ASP A 88 -1.31 11.62 -14.70
CA ASP A 88 -2.32 10.78 -15.36
C ASP A 88 -2.61 9.47 -14.58
N ASN A 89 -1.71 9.07 -13.68
CA ASN A 89 -1.76 7.82 -12.92
C ASN A 89 -1.86 8.09 -11.41
N GLU A 90 -2.90 8.83 -11.01
CA GLU A 90 -3.16 9.20 -9.61
C GLU A 90 -3.22 7.99 -8.64
N TRP A 91 -3.53 6.80 -9.16
CA TRP A 91 -3.54 5.55 -8.41
C TRP A 91 -2.19 5.25 -7.73
N ILE A 92 -1.06 5.69 -8.29
CA ILE A 92 0.27 5.50 -7.69
C ILE A 92 0.34 6.26 -6.35
N CYS A 93 -0.14 7.51 -6.35
CA CYS A 93 -0.21 8.33 -5.15
C CYS A 93 -1.21 7.76 -4.15
N LEU A 94 -2.36 7.25 -4.62
CA LEU A 94 -3.33 6.56 -3.78
C LEU A 94 -2.71 5.36 -3.07
N TYR A 95 -1.98 4.50 -3.79
CA TYR A 95 -1.36 3.31 -3.20
C TYR A 95 -0.34 3.69 -2.12
N LEU A 96 0.50 4.70 -2.38
CA LEU A 96 1.43 5.18 -1.36
C LEU A 96 0.70 5.71 -0.12
N LYS A 97 -0.40 6.45 -0.29
CA LYS A 97 -1.22 6.93 0.86
C LYS A 97 -1.81 5.76 1.65
N LEU A 98 -2.30 4.72 0.98
CA LEU A 98 -2.82 3.51 1.64
C LEU A 98 -1.72 2.80 2.44
N VAL A 99 -0.51 2.66 1.88
CA VAL A 99 0.65 2.13 2.62
C VAL A 99 0.89 2.95 3.88
N LEU A 100 0.98 4.28 3.76
CA LEU A 100 1.24 5.16 4.90
C LEU A 100 0.18 5.02 6.01
N LEU A 101 -1.10 5.01 5.64
CA LEU A 101 -2.21 4.88 6.57
C LEU A 101 -2.28 3.50 7.23
N SER A 102 -1.85 2.44 6.54
CA SER A 102 -1.76 1.09 7.12
C SER A 102 -0.73 1.01 8.25
N LYS A 103 0.32 1.84 8.21
CA LYS A 103 1.43 1.86 9.19
C LYS A 103 1.22 2.87 10.31
N ASP A 104 0.61 4.00 10.00
CA ASP A 104 0.35 5.06 10.97
C ASP A 104 -1.06 5.64 10.78
N LYS A 105 -2.02 5.13 11.55
CA LYS A 105 -3.40 5.61 11.56
C LYS A 105 -3.54 7.03 12.12
N GLU A 106 -2.51 7.54 12.82
CA GLU A 106 -2.49 8.92 13.32
C GLU A 106 -2.05 9.91 12.24
N LEU A 107 -1.65 9.42 11.06
CA LEU A 107 -1.23 10.26 9.95
C LEU A 107 -2.42 11.05 9.40
N GLN A 108 -2.55 12.30 9.87
CA GLN A 108 -3.59 13.21 9.42
C GLN A 108 -3.44 13.64 7.95
N ALA A 109 -4.54 14.10 7.34
CA ALA A 109 -4.60 14.55 5.96
C ALA A 109 -3.60 15.71 5.64
N ASN A 110 -3.33 16.58 6.62
CA ASN A 110 -2.36 17.67 6.48
C ASN A 110 -0.89 17.19 6.40
N HIS A 111 -0.60 15.97 6.82
CA HIS A 111 0.69 15.33 6.62
C HIS A 111 0.77 14.75 5.23
N LEU A 112 -0.30 14.10 4.77
CA LEU A 112 -0.40 13.53 3.42
C LEU A 112 -0.30 14.58 2.31
N SER A 113 -0.72 15.83 2.57
CA SER A 113 -0.53 16.94 1.62
C SER A 113 0.93 17.39 1.48
N LYS A 114 1.81 17.01 2.43
CA LYS A 114 3.26 17.28 2.39
C LYS A 114 4.06 16.15 1.76
N LEU A 115 3.38 15.12 1.24
CA LEU A 115 3.99 14.00 0.56
C LEU A 115 4.61 14.45 -0.77
N LYS A 116 5.91 14.16 -0.95
CA LYS A 116 6.65 14.43 -2.18
C LYS A 116 7.16 13.11 -2.74
N ILE A 117 6.55 12.65 -3.84
CA ILE A 117 7.06 11.50 -4.61
C ILE A 117 8.29 11.96 -5.39
N LEU A 118 9.38 11.20 -5.32
CA LEU A 118 10.66 11.54 -5.97
C LEU A 118 10.87 10.75 -7.24
N ASN A 119 10.76 9.43 -7.18
CA ASN A 119 10.86 8.55 -8.33
C ASN A 119 9.95 7.34 -8.16
N VAL A 120 9.40 6.86 -9.28
CA VAL A 120 8.58 5.65 -9.34
C VAL A 120 9.12 4.75 -10.44
N TRP A 121 9.27 3.47 -10.12
CA TRP A 121 9.58 2.42 -11.08
C TRP A 121 8.52 1.34 -11.04
N ILE A 122 8.22 0.78 -12.20
CA ILE A 122 7.25 -0.29 -12.37
C ILE A 122 7.94 -1.49 -13.00
N GLU A 123 7.75 -2.64 -12.37
CA GLU A 123 8.13 -3.94 -12.89
C GLU A 123 6.86 -4.75 -13.11
N ALA A 124 6.61 -5.21 -14.34
CA ALA A 124 5.51 -6.13 -14.60
C ALA A 124 5.92 -7.53 -14.12
N THR A 125 5.07 -8.22 -13.38
CA THR A 125 5.40 -9.57 -12.87
C THR A 125 5.00 -10.68 -13.85
N VAL A 126 4.31 -10.33 -14.94
CA VAL A 126 3.86 -11.26 -15.97
C VAL A 126 4.00 -10.55 -17.32
N ASP A 127 4.61 -11.25 -18.27
CA ASP A 127 4.89 -10.86 -19.65
C ASP A 127 5.86 -9.67 -19.86
N GLU A 128 6.70 -9.78 -20.88
CA GLU A 128 7.41 -8.62 -21.44
C GLU A 128 6.38 -7.73 -22.15
N VAL A 129 5.91 -6.70 -21.43
CA VAL A 129 4.92 -5.76 -21.96
C VAL A 129 5.63 -4.67 -22.75
N GLU A 130 5.50 -4.72 -24.07
CA GLU A 130 5.94 -3.68 -25.01
C GLU A 130 4.74 -2.82 -25.48
N PRO A 131 4.87 -1.49 -25.60
CA PRO A 131 6.01 -0.66 -25.19
C PRO A 131 6.15 -0.54 -23.66
N PRO A 132 7.31 -0.11 -23.13
CA PRO A 132 7.57 -0.14 -21.68
C PRO A 132 6.56 0.57 -20.76
N ASN A 133 5.93 1.64 -21.25
CA ASN A 133 4.90 2.37 -20.51
C ASN A 133 3.57 1.60 -20.40
N ALA A 134 3.36 0.55 -21.20
CA ALA A 134 2.22 -0.35 -21.05
C ALA A 134 2.25 -1.09 -19.70
N ARG A 135 3.41 -1.20 -19.04
CA ARG A 135 3.54 -1.71 -17.66
C ARG A 135 2.69 -0.94 -16.64
N LEU A 136 2.42 0.36 -16.86
CA LEU A 136 1.49 1.15 -16.02
C LEU A 136 0.09 0.53 -15.97
N LYS A 137 -0.33 -0.14 -17.06
CA LYS A 137 -1.64 -0.77 -17.23
C LYS A 137 -1.61 -2.29 -17.01
N ALA A 138 -0.45 -2.86 -16.65
CA ALA A 138 -0.32 -4.31 -16.42
C ALA A 138 -1.24 -4.77 -15.29
N LYS A 139 -1.89 -5.92 -15.47
CA LYS A 139 -2.76 -6.51 -14.45
C LYS A 139 -2.00 -6.78 -13.16
N SER A 140 -0.77 -7.28 -13.25
CA SER A 140 0.09 -7.52 -12.11
C SER A 140 1.42 -6.77 -12.25
N ALA A 141 1.76 -5.98 -11.24
CA ALA A 141 2.94 -5.13 -11.24
C ALA A 141 3.46 -4.86 -9.83
N LEU A 142 4.78 -4.72 -9.72
CA LEU A 142 5.46 -4.16 -8.56
C LEU A 142 5.75 -2.69 -8.80
N VAL A 143 5.43 -1.87 -7.81
CA VAL A 143 5.55 -0.41 -7.85
C VAL A 143 6.54 0.00 -6.77
N TYR A 144 7.72 0.44 -7.20
CA TYR A 144 8.79 0.91 -6.34
C TYR A 144 8.75 2.43 -6.27
N ILE A 145 8.53 2.97 -5.09
CA ILE A 145 8.29 4.40 -4.88
C ILE A 145 9.32 4.95 -3.91
N THR A 146 10.03 6.01 -4.31
CA THR A 146 10.81 6.82 -3.40
C THR A 146 10.07 8.12 -3.08
N PHE A 147 10.05 8.51 -1.81
CA PHE A 147 9.30 9.69 -1.37
C PHE A 147 9.91 10.38 -0.16
N ARG A 148 9.48 11.62 0.08
CA ARG A 148 9.70 12.38 1.32
C ARG A 148 8.35 12.73 1.93
N LEU A 149 8.30 12.73 3.25
CA LEU A 149 7.11 13.08 4.02
C LEU A 149 7.57 13.91 5.22
N ALA A 150 6.95 15.07 5.40
CA ALA A 150 7.13 15.91 6.59
C ALA A 150 5.95 15.68 7.53
N SER A 151 6.13 14.84 8.54
CA SER A 151 5.10 14.58 9.57
C SER A 151 5.71 14.51 10.97
N LEU A 152 4.86 14.46 12.01
CA LEU A 152 5.28 14.42 13.41
C LEU A 152 6.33 13.32 13.65
N GLY A 153 7.55 13.73 14.04
CA GLY A 153 8.68 12.83 14.27
C GLY A 153 9.40 12.31 13.01
N ILE A 154 8.88 12.62 11.82
CA ILE A 154 9.40 12.17 10.51
C ILE A 154 10.10 13.36 9.84
N ARG A 155 11.42 13.32 9.79
CA ARG A 155 12.25 14.36 9.16
C ARG A 155 11.99 14.42 7.65
N GLU A 156 11.74 15.63 7.14
CA GLU A 156 11.42 15.91 5.72
C GLU A 156 12.56 15.53 4.77
N HIS A 157 13.82 15.71 5.19
CA HIS A 157 14.99 15.45 4.34
C HIS A 157 15.27 13.96 4.12
N ILE A 158 14.63 13.07 4.88
CA ILE A 158 14.86 11.63 4.75
C ILE A 158 14.06 11.10 3.57
N GLN A 159 14.76 10.59 2.57
CA GLN A 159 14.17 9.81 1.50
C GLN A 159 13.77 8.43 2.03
N ARG A 160 12.59 7.96 1.62
CA ARG A 160 12.00 6.68 2.01
C ARG A 160 11.62 5.89 0.78
N LYS A 161 11.42 4.59 0.95
CA LYS A 161 11.25 3.60 -0.11
C LYS A 161 10.04 2.73 0.19
N ALA A 162 9.08 2.63 -0.72
CA ALA A 162 7.94 1.74 -0.61
C ALA A 162 7.81 0.83 -1.83
N ILE A 163 7.39 -0.41 -1.57
CA ILE A 163 7.10 -1.39 -2.61
C ILE A 163 5.62 -1.77 -2.45
N VAL A 164 4.87 -1.63 -3.54
CA VAL A 164 3.46 -2.06 -3.60
C VAL A 164 3.31 -3.06 -4.73
N ARG A 165 2.87 -4.27 -4.42
CA ARG A 165 2.39 -5.24 -5.41
C ARG A 165 0.93 -4.93 -5.70
N ARG A 166 0.61 -4.67 -6.96
CA ARG A 166 -0.75 -4.64 -7.49
C ARG A 166 -1.00 -5.93 -8.26
N VAL A 167 -2.14 -6.57 -8.01
CA VAL A 167 -2.66 -7.66 -8.84
C VAL A 167 -4.12 -7.38 -9.16
N ILE A 168 -4.47 -7.46 -10.45
CA ILE A 168 -5.83 -7.49 -10.93
C ILE A 168 -6.09 -8.92 -11.40
N SER A 169 -6.89 -9.67 -10.65
CA SER A 169 -7.17 -11.07 -10.98
C SER A 169 -8.05 -11.18 -12.23
N GLU A 170 -8.18 -12.39 -12.79
CA GLU A 170 -9.03 -12.64 -13.97
C GLU A 170 -10.52 -12.36 -13.68
N THR A 171 -10.92 -12.41 -12.41
CA THR A 171 -12.25 -12.02 -11.97
C THR A 171 -12.44 -10.50 -11.93
N GLY A 172 -11.38 -9.71 -12.08
CA GLY A 172 -11.38 -8.25 -12.06
C GLY A 172 -11.23 -7.67 -10.65
N ARG A 173 -10.82 -8.47 -9.67
CA ARG A 173 -10.58 -8.02 -8.30
C ARG A 173 -9.22 -7.37 -8.19
N LEU A 174 -9.13 -6.35 -7.34
CA LEU A 174 -7.87 -5.70 -7.02
C LEU A 174 -7.32 -6.26 -5.71
N ILE A 175 -6.06 -6.72 -5.73
CA ILE A 175 -5.28 -7.10 -4.56
C ILE A 175 -4.09 -6.15 -4.48
N LEU A 176 -3.89 -5.54 -3.32
CA LEU A 176 -2.76 -4.68 -3.00
C LEU A 176 -2.00 -5.24 -1.79
N LEU A 177 -0.71 -5.45 -1.98
CA LEU A 177 0.20 -5.91 -0.94
C LEU A 177 1.35 -4.92 -0.81
N ASP A 178 1.76 -4.58 0.42
CA ASP A 178 3.01 -3.86 0.63
C ASP A 178 4.15 -4.74 1.15
N VAL A 179 5.34 -4.34 0.72
CA VAL A 179 6.59 -4.69 1.38
C VAL A 179 7.20 -3.39 1.84
N PHE A 180 6.67 -2.86 2.93
CA PHE A 180 7.22 -1.70 3.62
C PHE A 180 7.63 -2.12 5.03
N THR A 181 8.93 -2.09 5.30
CA THR A 181 9.48 -2.16 6.66
C THR A 181 8.93 -0.98 7.48
N PRO A 182 8.42 -1.20 8.70
CA PRO A 182 7.80 -0.15 9.50
C PRO A 182 8.71 1.06 9.65
N PHE A 183 8.12 2.26 9.70
CA PHE A 183 8.85 3.45 10.11
C PHE A 183 9.45 3.15 11.48
N ILE A 184 10.77 3.10 11.58
CA ILE A 184 11.41 3.27 12.87
C ILE A 184 11.09 4.71 13.26
N LYS A 185 9.97 4.91 13.98
CA LYS A 185 9.83 6.08 14.83
C LYS A 185 11.06 6.00 15.72
N ASN A 186 11.95 6.98 15.64
CA ASN A 186 12.97 7.12 16.66
C ASN A 186 12.22 7.36 17.97
N ASN A 187 11.80 6.29 18.64
CA ASN A 187 11.47 6.30 20.04
C ASN A 187 12.81 6.44 20.79
N SER A 188 13.51 7.54 20.55
CA SER A 188 14.17 8.21 21.66
C SER A 188 13.04 8.64 22.58
N SER A 189 12.63 7.71 23.46
CA SER A 189 12.01 8.05 24.73
C SER A 189 12.77 9.27 25.27
N PRO A 190 12.10 10.33 25.73
CA PRO A 190 12.80 11.45 26.39
C PRO A 190 13.53 11.01 27.66
N TYR A 191 13.36 9.75 28.08
CA TYR A 191 13.90 9.16 29.30
C TYR A 191 14.80 7.95 28.98
N PRO A 192 16.08 8.17 28.65
CA PRO A 192 17.05 7.10 28.37
C PRO A 192 17.42 6.22 29.58
N TRP A 193 16.93 6.51 30.79
CA TRP A 193 17.25 5.76 32.02
C TRP A 193 16.29 4.62 32.37
N LEU A 194 15.21 4.42 31.62
CA LEU A 194 14.25 3.33 31.88
C LEU A 194 14.57 2.01 31.15
N SER A 195 15.61 1.96 30.30
CA SER A 195 15.97 0.74 29.53
C SER A 195 16.81 -0.28 30.30
N GLY A 196 16.76 -0.28 31.64
CA GLY A 196 17.56 -1.18 32.48
C GLY A 196 16.84 -1.82 33.66
N MET A 197 15.54 -1.58 33.84
CA MET A 197 14.78 -2.23 34.92
C MET A 197 14.21 -3.56 34.44
N THR A 198 14.82 -4.66 34.90
CA THR A 198 14.19 -5.99 34.82
C THR A 198 12.86 -6.00 35.59
N PRO A 199 11.88 -6.84 35.22
CA PRO A 199 10.59 -6.88 35.89
C PRO A 199 10.78 -7.13 37.38
N VAL A 200 10.25 -6.24 38.22
CA VAL A 200 10.16 -6.47 39.66
C VAL A 200 9.19 -7.64 39.86
N ASP A 201 9.71 -8.73 40.43
CA ASP A 201 8.92 -9.89 40.84
C ASP A 201 8.00 -9.46 42.00
N PHE A 202 6.71 -9.33 41.71
CA PHE A 202 5.69 -8.89 42.68
C PHE A 202 5.38 -9.95 43.75
N SER A 203 6.12 -11.07 43.81
CA SER A 203 5.91 -12.12 44.81
C SER A 203 6.44 -11.81 46.22
N GLN A 204 7.13 -10.69 46.45
CA GLN A 204 7.65 -10.33 47.79
C GLN A 204 6.98 -9.12 48.49
N MET A 205 5.93 -8.53 47.92
CA MET A 205 5.23 -7.39 48.52
C MET A 205 4.12 -7.75 49.54
N SER A 206 4.31 -8.81 50.34
CA SER A 206 3.37 -9.20 51.41
C SER A 206 4.00 -9.32 52.81
N GLN A 207 5.20 -8.77 53.04
CA GLN A 207 5.75 -8.67 54.40
C GLN A 207 6.37 -7.30 54.65
N MET A 208 5.54 -6.27 54.74
CA MET A 208 5.89 -5.04 55.47
C MET A 208 4.64 -4.20 55.77
N GLU A 209 3.71 -4.80 56.50
CA GLU A 209 2.80 -4.04 57.38
C GLU A 209 2.81 -4.73 58.74
N LYS A 210 3.65 -4.23 59.64
CA LYS A 210 3.48 -4.22 61.10
C LYS A 210 4.37 -3.14 61.70
#